data_AF-A0A1V0TIX2-F1
#
_entry.id   AF-A0A1V0TIX2-F1
#
_cell.length_a   1.000
_cell.length_b   1.000
_cell.length_c   1.000
_cell.angle_alpha   90.00
_cell.angle_beta   90.00
_cell.angle_gamma   90.00
#
_symmetry.space_group_name_H-M   'P 1'
#
loop_
_entity.id
_entity.type
_entity.pdbx_description
1 polymer ?
#
loop_
_entity_poly.entity_id
_entity_poly.type
_entity_poly.pdbx_seq_one_letter_code
_entity_poly.pdbx_strand_id
1 'polypeptide(L)'
;MTVARSGHIGILGAYRPRRPHLEAAAAVTPAVSLDPESDYLMWVLSEQSFGSDEPWRTASSAELHRYAVAATAEWHPAVHQAVREADPEDCFVQKVHVAGRPPTWQTGRVTLLGDAIHPMSPAGGTGANTALRDAAVLADKLAAVRHPAPLVPAVAAYETEMRQYGFAAVAESLRYGERFAETIRHAEKENH
;
A
#
# COMPACT_ATOMS: atom_id res chain seq x y z
N MET A 1 -10.91 -8.93 -7.21
CA MET A 1 -10.78 -10.14 -8.06
C MET A 1 -9.36 -10.17 -8.59
N THR A 2 -8.69 -11.33 -8.57
CA THR A 2 -7.35 -11.51 -9.14
C THR A 2 -7.49 -12.21 -10.49
N VAL A 3 -6.99 -11.61 -11.56
CA VAL A 3 -6.98 -12.22 -12.91
C VAL A 3 -5.53 -12.40 -13.33
N ALA A 4 -5.14 -13.62 -13.72
CA ALA A 4 -3.82 -13.93 -14.25
C ALA A 4 -3.95 -14.38 -15.71
N ARG A 5 -3.41 -13.62 -16.67
CA ARG A 5 -3.39 -14.01 -18.08
C ARG A 5 -2.26 -13.28 -18.80
N SER A 6 -1.55 -13.98 -19.69
CA SER A 6 -0.48 -13.42 -20.53
C SER A 6 0.67 -12.75 -19.73
N GLY A 7 1.10 -13.37 -18.63
CA GLY A 7 2.22 -12.88 -17.80
C GLY A 7 1.91 -11.68 -16.89
N HIS A 8 0.64 -11.26 -16.86
CA HIS A 8 0.17 -10.14 -16.05
C HIS A 8 -0.80 -10.63 -14.97
N ILE A 9 -0.77 -9.98 -13.80
CA ILE A 9 -1.85 -10.06 -12.82
C ILE A 9 -2.53 -8.71 -12.63
N GLY A 10 -3.85 -8.75 -12.56
CA GLY A 10 -4.71 -7.62 -12.24
C GLY A 10 -5.41 -7.78 -10.90
N ILE A 11 -5.43 -6.72 -10.10
CA ILE A 11 -6.34 -6.56 -8.97
C ILE A 11 -7.38 -5.53 -9.36
N LEU A 12 -8.66 -5.85 -9.20
CA LEU A 12 -9.78 -4.90 -9.36
C LEU A 12 -10.53 -4.75 -8.03
N GLY A 13 -10.77 -3.50 -7.64
CA GLY A 13 -11.53 -3.11 -6.45
C GLY A 13 -12.51 -1.97 -6.75
N ALA A 14 -13.64 -1.98 -6.06
CA ALA A 14 -14.62 -0.89 -6.12
C ALA A 14 -14.60 -0.13 -4.80
N TYR A 15 -14.48 1.19 -4.87
CA TYR A 15 -14.73 2.07 -3.76
C TYR A 15 -16.18 2.54 -3.80
N ARG A 16 -16.97 2.04 -2.85
CA ARG A 16 -18.36 2.44 -2.62
C ARG A 16 -18.59 2.56 -1.12
N PRO A 17 -18.32 3.71 -0.51
CA PRO A 17 -18.36 3.85 0.92
C PRO A 17 -19.82 3.80 1.40
N ARG A 18 -20.08 3.13 2.54
CA ARG A 18 -21.44 3.02 3.10
C ARG A 18 -22.03 4.35 3.57
N ARG A 19 -21.15 5.32 3.84
CA ARG A 19 -21.45 6.71 4.15
C ARG A 19 -20.38 7.59 3.51
N PRO A 20 -20.67 8.84 3.11
CA PRO A 20 -19.66 9.76 2.60
C PRO A 20 -18.46 9.86 3.56
N HIS A 21 -17.24 9.76 3.04
CA HIS A 21 -16.02 9.82 3.85
C HIS A 21 -15.85 11.17 4.54
N LEU A 22 -16.41 12.24 3.98
CA LEU A 22 -16.47 13.56 4.64
C LEU A 22 -17.25 13.51 5.95
N GLU A 23 -18.45 12.94 5.92
CA GLU A 23 -19.25 12.72 7.13
C GLU A 23 -18.52 11.78 8.10
N ALA A 24 -17.80 10.80 7.54
CA ALA A 24 -17.05 9.86 8.35
C ALA A 24 -15.90 10.49 9.12
N ALA A 25 -15.13 11.34 8.45
CA ALA A 25 -14.02 12.08 9.02
C ALA A 25 -14.53 13.10 10.05
N ALA A 26 -15.59 13.85 9.73
CA ALA A 26 -16.16 14.86 10.62
C ALA A 26 -16.63 14.26 11.96
N ALA A 27 -17.13 13.02 11.96
CA ALA A 27 -17.57 12.34 13.18
C ALA A 27 -16.42 11.95 14.13
N VAL A 28 -15.19 11.83 13.63
CA VAL A 28 -14.02 11.36 14.40
C VAL A 28 -13.05 12.52 14.68
N THR A 29 -12.80 13.35 13.67
CA THR A 29 -11.86 14.47 13.74
C THR A 29 -12.40 15.66 12.93
N PRO A 30 -13.31 16.47 13.51
CA PRO A 30 -13.95 17.60 12.82
C PRO A 30 -12.97 18.66 12.29
N ALA A 31 -11.74 18.67 12.80
CA ALA A 31 -10.70 19.62 12.39
C ALA A 31 -10.03 19.25 11.04
N VAL A 32 -10.26 18.03 10.53
CA VAL A 32 -9.68 17.56 9.26
C VAL A 32 -10.70 17.72 8.15
N SER A 33 -10.34 18.46 7.11
CA SER A 33 -11.08 18.50 5.84
C SER A 33 -10.45 17.49 4.88
N LEU A 34 -11.30 16.74 4.17
CA LEU A 34 -10.90 15.89 3.05
C LEU A 34 -11.55 16.43 1.78
N ASP A 35 -11.00 16.09 0.63
CA ASP A 35 -11.66 16.39 -0.64
C ASP A 35 -12.84 15.43 -0.88
N PRO A 36 -13.94 15.88 -1.51
CA PRO A 36 -14.98 14.97 -1.95
C PRO A 36 -14.43 13.99 -2.98
N GLU A 37 -14.86 12.75 -2.88
CA GLU A 37 -14.42 11.63 -3.70
C GLU A 37 -15.67 10.85 -4.08
N SER A 38 -15.80 10.52 -5.37
CA SER A 38 -16.96 9.80 -5.88
C SER A 38 -16.74 8.29 -5.78
N ASP A 39 -17.78 7.51 -6.06
CA ASP A 39 -17.60 6.07 -6.26
C ASP A 39 -16.65 5.84 -7.44
N TYR A 40 -15.63 5.00 -7.26
CA TYR A 40 -14.66 4.70 -8.31
C TYR A 40 -14.31 3.21 -8.37
N LEU A 41 -13.81 2.79 -9.53
CA LEU A 41 -13.14 1.51 -9.71
C LEU A 41 -11.64 1.77 -9.73
N MET A 42 -10.90 0.99 -8.94
CA MET A 42 -9.44 0.98 -8.98
C MET A 42 -8.99 -0.36 -9.54
N TRP A 43 -7.99 -0.30 -10.40
CA TRP A 43 -7.27 -1.47 -10.85
C TRP A 43 -5.77 -1.30 -10.61
N VAL A 44 -5.09 -2.42 -10.38
CA VAL A 44 -3.63 -2.51 -10.33
C VAL A 44 -3.22 -3.59 -11.31
N LEU A 45 -2.29 -3.27 -12.20
CA LEU A 45 -1.67 -4.20 -13.14
C LEU A 45 -0.22 -4.43 -12.73
N SER A 46 0.19 -5.69 -12.63
CA SER A 46 1.57 -6.08 -12.30
C SER A 46 2.08 -7.11 -13.29
N GLU A 47 3.34 -6.98 -13.71
CA GLU A 47 4.07 -7.92 -14.57
C GLU A 47 5.12 -8.70 -13.74
N GLN A 48 5.47 -9.93 -14.16
CA GLN A 48 6.46 -10.79 -13.48
C GLN A 48 7.86 -10.20 -13.39
N SER A 49 8.26 -9.45 -14.42
CA SER A 49 9.62 -8.98 -14.58
C SER A 49 9.54 -7.49 -14.80
N PHE A 50 9.61 -6.71 -13.72
CA PHE A 50 10.25 -5.42 -13.90
C PHE A 50 11.67 -5.75 -14.37
N GLY A 51 11.94 -5.51 -15.66
CA GLY A 51 13.31 -5.42 -16.16
C GLY A 51 14.01 -4.24 -15.49
N SER A 52 14.81 -3.48 -16.22
CA SER A 52 15.14 -2.15 -15.70
C SER A 52 13.85 -1.34 -15.55
N ASP A 53 13.66 -0.64 -14.43
CA ASP A 53 12.55 0.32 -14.23
C ASP A 53 12.58 1.49 -15.25
N GLU A 54 13.60 1.53 -16.10
CA GLU A 54 13.94 2.63 -16.99
C GLU A 54 12.83 3.04 -17.97
N PRO A 55 12.09 2.11 -18.61
CA PRO A 55 10.98 2.46 -19.51
C PRO A 55 9.82 3.15 -18.77
N TRP A 56 9.59 2.78 -17.51
CA TRP A 56 8.45 3.23 -16.71
C TRP A 56 8.76 4.49 -15.89
N ARG A 57 10.04 4.80 -15.69
CA ARG A 57 10.50 5.99 -14.96
C ARG A 57 10.09 7.30 -15.61
N THR A 58 9.97 7.33 -16.93
CA THR A 58 9.66 8.54 -17.71
C THR A 58 8.38 8.40 -18.53
N ALA A 59 7.65 7.30 -18.39
CA ALA A 59 6.39 7.08 -19.10
C ALA A 59 5.34 8.09 -18.63
N SER A 60 4.66 8.70 -19.59
CA SER A 60 3.47 9.51 -19.34
C SER A 60 2.28 8.65 -18.90
N SER A 61 1.35 9.28 -18.20
CA SER A 61 0.05 8.74 -17.79
C SER A 61 -0.68 8.05 -18.98
N ALA A 62 -0.68 8.69 -20.15
CA ALA A 62 -1.23 8.16 -21.40
C ALA A 62 -0.47 6.96 -21.99
N GLU A 63 0.85 6.86 -21.80
CA GLU A 63 1.62 5.68 -22.21
C GLU A 63 1.32 4.48 -21.31
N LEU A 64 1.22 4.72 -20.01
CA LEU A 64 0.85 3.70 -19.02
C LEU A 64 -0.56 3.16 -19.28
N HIS A 65 -1.53 4.04 -19.54
CA HIS A 65 -2.89 3.65 -19.90
C HIS A 65 -2.93 2.79 -21.16
N ARG A 66 -2.28 3.23 -22.25
CA ARG A 66 -2.22 2.47 -23.51
C ARG A 66 -1.60 1.09 -23.32
N TYR A 67 -0.54 0.98 -22.53
CA TYR A 67 0.06 -0.31 -22.19
C TYR A 67 -0.92 -1.20 -21.42
N ALA A 68 -1.60 -0.67 -20.39
CA ALA A 68 -2.56 -1.44 -19.62
C ALA A 68 -3.75 -1.94 -20.46
N VAL A 69 -4.23 -1.12 -21.40
CA VAL A 69 -5.28 -1.51 -22.36
C VAL A 69 -4.80 -2.66 -23.24
N ALA A 70 -3.58 -2.59 -23.79
CA ALA A 70 -3.01 -3.65 -24.60
C ALA A 70 -2.79 -4.95 -23.81
N ALA A 71 -2.24 -4.86 -22.59
CA ALA A 71 -1.98 -6.00 -21.71
C ALA A 71 -3.25 -6.75 -21.30
N THR A 72 -4.38 -6.07 -21.27
CA THR A 72 -5.67 -6.63 -20.86
C THR A 72 -6.60 -6.99 -22.02
N ALA A 73 -6.15 -6.87 -23.28
CA ALA A 73 -6.99 -7.06 -24.47
C ALA A 73 -7.68 -8.44 -24.54
N GLU A 74 -7.01 -9.48 -24.03
CA GLU A 74 -7.55 -10.84 -23.99
C GLU A 74 -8.21 -11.20 -22.66
N TRP A 75 -8.32 -10.27 -21.72
CA TRP A 75 -8.95 -10.56 -20.43
C TRP A 75 -10.47 -10.61 -20.56
N HIS A 76 -11.16 -10.96 -19.47
CA HIS A 76 -12.62 -10.91 -19.45
C HIS A 76 -13.12 -9.52 -19.90
N PRO A 77 -14.12 -9.43 -20.80
CA PRO A 77 -14.51 -8.16 -21.43
C PRO A 77 -14.81 -7.03 -20.44
N ALA A 78 -15.45 -7.34 -19.31
CA ALA A 78 -15.74 -6.36 -18.26
C ALA A 78 -14.47 -5.77 -17.60
N VAL A 79 -13.40 -6.55 -17.47
CA VAL A 79 -12.13 -6.07 -16.89
C VAL A 79 -11.38 -5.22 -17.90
N HIS A 80 -11.30 -5.69 -19.15
CA HIS A 80 -10.70 -4.90 -20.23
C HIS A 80 -11.43 -3.56 -20.42
N GLN A 81 -12.76 -3.56 -20.36
CA GLN A 81 -13.57 -2.34 -20.43
C GLN A 81 -13.23 -1.36 -19.30
N ALA A 82 -13.12 -1.84 -18.05
CA ALA A 82 -12.79 -0.99 -16.90
C ALA A 82 -11.41 -0.33 -17.04
N VAL A 83 -10.41 -1.04 -17.58
CA VAL A 83 -9.08 -0.47 -17.84
C VAL A 83 -9.13 0.54 -18.99
N ARG A 84 -9.85 0.21 -20.07
CA ARG A 84 -10.01 1.09 -21.25
C ARG A 84 -10.71 2.41 -20.94
N GLU A 85 -11.66 2.39 -20.01
CA GLU A 85 -12.47 3.56 -19.62
C GLU A 85 -11.86 4.36 -18.46
N ALA A 86 -10.75 3.90 -17.89
CA ALA A 86 -10.03 4.66 -16.88
C ALA A 86 -9.52 5.99 -17.44
N ASP A 87 -9.53 7.04 -16.61
CA ASP A 87 -8.89 8.32 -16.94
C ASP A 87 -7.37 8.09 -17.07
N PRO A 88 -6.76 8.40 -18.22
CA PRO A 88 -5.32 8.28 -18.37
C PRO A 88 -4.56 9.07 -17.31
N GLU A 89 -5.04 10.24 -16.89
CA GLU A 89 -4.35 11.10 -15.91
C GLU A 89 -4.23 10.44 -14.52
N ASP A 90 -5.10 9.49 -14.21
CA ASP A 90 -5.07 8.71 -12.97
C ASP A 90 -4.21 7.43 -13.07
N CYS A 91 -3.54 7.22 -14.22
CA CYS A 91 -2.64 6.08 -14.42
C CYS A 91 -1.20 6.45 -14.06
N PHE A 92 -0.65 5.80 -13.03
CA PHE A 92 0.71 6.03 -12.56
C PHE A 92 1.42 4.74 -12.15
N VAL A 93 2.75 4.78 -12.16
CA VAL A 93 3.60 3.66 -11.70
C VAL A 93 3.80 3.76 -10.20
N GLN A 94 3.40 2.72 -9.48
CA GLN A 94 3.72 2.60 -8.06
C GLN A 94 5.04 1.82 -7.88
N LYS A 95 6.11 2.52 -7.48
CA LYS A 95 7.39 1.88 -7.15
C LYS A 95 7.34 1.30 -5.76
N VAL A 96 7.43 -0.02 -5.67
CA VAL A 96 7.47 -0.72 -4.38
C VAL A 96 8.90 -0.86 -3.92
N HIS A 97 9.28 -0.11 -2.87
CA HIS A 97 10.55 -0.29 -2.19
C HIS A 97 10.31 -0.96 -0.85
N VAL A 98 10.89 -2.14 -0.65
CA VAL A 98 10.95 -2.75 0.68
C VAL A 98 12.35 -2.52 1.23
N ALA A 99 12.45 -1.73 2.30
CA ALA A 99 13.70 -1.54 2.99
C ALA A 99 13.94 -2.66 4.02
N GLY A 100 15.21 -3.01 4.22
CA GLY A 100 15.61 -3.91 5.30
C GLY A 100 15.38 -3.29 6.68
N ARG A 101 15.44 -4.12 7.71
CA ARG A 101 15.35 -3.67 9.11
C ARG A 101 16.54 -2.74 9.43
N PRO A 102 16.32 -1.47 9.79
CA PRO A 102 17.42 -0.58 10.17
C PRO A 102 18.07 -1.06 11.48
N PRO A 103 19.33 -0.69 11.72
CA PRO A 103 19.98 -0.95 13.01
C PRO A 103 19.20 -0.28 14.13
N THR A 104 19.29 -0.85 15.34
CA THR A 104 18.72 -0.21 16.52
C THR A 104 19.42 1.12 16.78
N TRP A 105 18.63 2.13 17.14
CA TRP A 105 19.13 3.46 17.51
C TRP A 105 18.95 3.69 19.01
N GLN A 106 19.71 4.64 19.54
CA GLN A 106 19.50 5.10 20.91
C GLN A 106 18.21 5.91 20.99
N THR A 107 17.29 5.50 21.88
CA THR A 107 16.03 6.20 22.08
C THR A 107 16.26 7.61 22.62
N GLY A 108 15.55 8.58 22.05
CA GLY A 108 15.58 9.98 22.46
C GLY A 108 14.19 10.62 22.43
N ARG A 109 14.13 11.90 22.08
CA ARG A 109 12.87 12.65 21.90
C ARG A 109 12.29 12.57 20.49
N VAL A 110 13.02 11.94 19.57
CA VAL A 110 12.63 11.74 18.17
C VAL A 110 12.51 10.24 17.94
N THR A 111 11.43 9.82 17.29
CA THR A 111 11.18 8.43 16.92
C THR A 111 10.48 8.39 15.56
N LEU A 112 10.26 7.18 15.04
CA LEU A 112 9.68 6.93 13.71
C LEU A 112 8.41 6.09 13.82
N LEU A 113 7.53 6.21 12.83
CA LEU A 113 6.31 5.42 12.66
C LEU A 113 5.99 5.24 11.17
N GLY A 114 5.15 4.26 10.84
CA GLY A 114 4.69 4.01 9.48
C GLY A 114 5.83 3.66 8.51
N ASP A 115 5.69 4.10 7.26
CA ASP A 115 6.64 3.79 6.21
C ASP A 115 8.05 4.35 6.44
N ALA A 116 8.21 5.31 7.35
CA ALA A 116 9.52 5.85 7.72
C ALA A 116 10.42 4.82 8.42
N ILE A 117 9.85 3.76 9.01
CA ILE A 117 10.61 2.75 9.76
C ILE A 117 10.35 1.33 9.27
N HIS A 118 9.17 1.05 8.74
CA HIS A 118 8.84 -0.26 8.19
C HIS A 118 8.03 -0.09 6.89
N PRO A 119 8.68 0.37 5.80
CA PRO A 119 8.03 0.47 4.49
C PRO A 119 7.66 -0.93 4.01
N MET A 120 6.39 -1.10 3.65
CA MET A 120 5.85 -2.39 3.24
C MET A 120 5.50 -2.39 1.75
N SER A 121 5.46 -3.58 1.15
CA SER A 121 4.82 -3.71 -0.14
C SER A 121 3.32 -3.38 0.01
N PRO A 122 2.73 -2.67 -0.96
CA PRO A 122 1.27 -2.45 -0.98
C PRO A 122 0.50 -3.77 -1.10
N ALA A 123 1.18 -4.88 -1.46
CA ALA A 123 0.63 -6.22 -1.42
C ALA A 123 0.09 -6.56 -0.02
N GLY A 124 -1.23 -6.65 0.10
CA GLY A 124 -1.94 -7.01 1.33
C GLY A 124 -2.58 -5.85 2.09
N GLY A 125 -2.35 -4.58 1.71
CA GLY A 125 -3.04 -3.43 2.32
C GLY A 125 -2.77 -3.24 3.82
N THR A 126 -1.67 -3.79 4.34
CA THR A 126 -1.37 -3.80 5.78
C THR A 126 -0.67 -2.53 6.27
N GLY A 127 0.07 -1.83 5.40
CA GLY A 127 0.89 -0.68 5.79
C GLY A 127 0.11 0.44 6.50
N ALA A 128 -1.03 0.85 5.95
CA ALA A 128 -1.87 1.89 6.55
C ALA A 128 -2.38 1.50 7.95
N ASN A 129 -2.80 0.24 8.12
CA ASN A 129 -3.26 -0.27 9.42
C ASN A 129 -2.11 -0.31 10.44
N THR A 130 -0.90 -0.67 10.02
CA THR A 130 0.28 -0.63 10.90
C THR A 130 0.62 0.79 11.29
N ALA A 131 0.62 1.75 10.36
CA ALA A 131 0.89 3.15 10.67
C ALA A 131 -0.15 3.74 11.66
N LEU A 132 -1.43 3.40 11.50
CA LEU A 132 -2.47 3.81 12.45
C LEU A 132 -2.26 3.18 13.83
N ARG A 133 -1.84 1.91 13.88
CA ARG A 133 -1.47 1.25 15.14
C ARG A 133 -0.27 1.94 15.79
N ASP A 134 0.75 2.32 15.04
CA ASP A 134 1.91 3.04 15.58
C ASP A 134 1.47 4.34 16.25
N ALA A 135 0.64 5.13 15.55
CA ALA A 135 0.13 6.40 16.05
C ALA A 135 -0.66 6.20 17.36
N ALA A 136 -1.54 5.20 17.41
CA ALA A 136 -2.32 4.89 18.60
C ALA A 136 -1.43 4.46 19.78
N VAL A 137 -0.51 3.52 19.57
CA VAL A 137 0.40 3.05 20.63
C VAL A 137 1.29 4.19 21.12
N LEU A 138 1.88 4.97 20.22
CA LEU A 138 2.72 6.11 20.60
C LEU A 138 1.93 7.15 21.41
N ALA A 139 0.73 7.50 20.96
CA ALA A 139 -0.14 8.44 21.66
C ALA A 139 -0.48 7.94 23.08
N ASP A 140 -0.85 6.67 23.23
CA ASP A 140 -1.18 6.07 24.52
C ASP A 140 0.02 6.09 25.48
N LYS A 141 1.22 5.70 25.01
CA LYS A 141 2.43 5.71 25.84
C LYS A 141 2.78 7.13 26.30
N LEU A 142 2.67 8.13 25.41
CA LEU A 142 2.95 9.52 25.74
C LEU A 142 1.91 10.09 26.72
N ALA A 143 0.63 9.81 26.51
CA ALA A 143 -0.47 10.28 27.37
C ALA A 143 -0.43 9.69 28.78
N ALA A 144 0.22 8.53 28.98
CA ALA A 144 0.41 7.93 30.29
C ALA A 144 1.48 8.64 31.14
N VAL A 145 2.36 9.46 30.55
CA VAL A 145 3.40 10.18 31.28
C VAL A 145 2.80 11.40 31.99
N ARG A 146 3.16 11.59 33.26
CA ARG A 146 2.77 12.77 34.06
C ARG A 146 4.01 13.60 34.35
N HIS A 147 3.92 14.91 34.15
CA HIS A 147 5.00 15.82 34.54
C HIS A 147 5.29 15.67 36.05
N PRO A 148 6.57 15.66 36.49
CA PRO A 148 7.79 15.96 35.75
C PRO A 148 8.50 14.75 35.12
N ALA A 149 7.84 13.59 34.99
CA ALA A 149 8.49 12.40 34.46
C ALA A 149 8.97 12.59 33.00
N PRO A 150 10.13 12.04 32.63
CA PRO A 150 10.66 12.15 31.27
C PRO A 150 9.85 11.29 30.28
N LEU A 151 9.74 11.75 29.03
CA LEU A 151 9.04 11.03 27.95
C LEU A 151 9.87 9.90 27.33
N VAL A 152 11.20 9.95 27.45
CA VAL A 152 12.11 9.01 26.79
C VAL A 152 11.81 7.53 27.13
N PRO A 153 11.50 7.15 28.39
CA PRO A 153 11.08 5.77 28.70
C PRO A 153 9.79 5.34 27.99
N ALA A 154 8.83 6.25 27.79
CA ALA A 154 7.59 5.96 27.07
C ALA A 154 7.86 5.74 25.57
N VAL A 155 8.74 6.56 24.98
CA VAL A 155 9.21 6.35 23.60
C VAL A 155 9.92 5.01 23.47
N ALA A 156 10.78 4.63 24.43
CA ALA A 156 11.50 3.36 24.40
C ALA A 156 10.54 2.16 24.44
N ALA A 157 9.49 2.24 25.27
CA ALA A 157 8.45 1.24 25.33
C ALA A 157 7.68 1.13 23.99
N TYR A 158 7.29 2.26 23.40
CA TYR A 158 6.69 2.29 22.06
C TYR A 158 7.59 1.63 21.02
N GLU A 159 8.87 2.03 20.94
CA GLU A 159 9.78 1.51 19.92
C GLU A 159 10.05 0.01 20.11
N THR A 160 9.99 -0.50 21.33
CA THR A 160 10.11 -1.94 21.62
C THR A 160 8.94 -2.71 21.02
N GLU A 161 7.71 -2.26 21.26
CA GLU A 161 6.51 -2.90 20.71
C GLU A 161 6.42 -2.75 19.18
N MET A 162 6.64 -1.54 18.67
CA MET A 162 6.61 -1.24 17.23
C MET A 162 7.60 -2.11 16.45
N ARG A 163 8.81 -2.31 16.97
CA ARG A 163 9.80 -3.20 16.33
C ARG A 163 9.38 -4.67 16.29
N GLN A 164 8.42 -5.11 17.09
CA GLN A 164 7.91 -6.47 17.04
C GLN A 164 6.81 -6.58 15.99
N TYR A 165 5.73 -5.80 16.13
CA TYR A 165 4.59 -5.94 15.24
C TYR A 165 4.84 -5.34 13.84
N GLY A 166 5.58 -4.24 13.74
CA GLY A 166 5.86 -3.56 12.47
C GLY A 166 6.71 -4.43 11.54
N PHE A 167 7.80 -5.02 12.05
CA PHE A 167 8.63 -5.92 11.24
C PHE A 167 8.01 -7.30 11.00
N ALA A 168 7.10 -7.75 11.87
CA ALA A 168 6.27 -8.92 11.57
C ALA A 168 5.34 -8.64 10.36
N ALA A 169 4.74 -7.44 10.30
CA ALA A 169 3.92 -7.02 9.16
C ALA A 169 4.73 -6.86 7.86
N VAL A 170 5.97 -6.34 7.92
CA VAL A 170 6.89 -6.32 6.77
C VAL A 170 7.16 -7.73 6.25
N ALA A 171 7.50 -8.67 7.14
CA ALA A 171 7.75 -10.05 6.76
C ALA A 171 6.50 -10.72 6.16
N GLU A 172 5.31 -10.38 6.65
CA GLU A 172 4.05 -10.87 6.09
C GLU A 172 3.78 -10.30 4.69
N SER A 173 3.96 -8.99 4.51
CA SER A 173 3.81 -8.30 3.23
C SER A 173 4.76 -8.87 2.17
N LEU A 174 6.00 -9.18 2.53
CA LEU A 174 6.97 -9.84 1.65
C LEU A 174 6.49 -11.23 1.20
N ARG A 175 6.00 -12.06 2.14
CA ARG A 175 5.44 -13.39 1.80
C ARG A 175 4.23 -13.30 0.89
N TYR A 176 3.37 -12.30 1.08
CA TYR A 176 2.26 -12.06 0.14
C TYR A 176 2.78 -11.70 -1.25
N GLY A 177 3.80 -10.84 -1.35
CA GLY A 177 4.46 -10.53 -2.62
C GLY A 177 5.04 -11.77 -3.30
N GLU A 178 5.72 -12.66 -2.56
CA GLU A 178 6.27 -13.90 -3.10
C GLU A 178 5.19 -14.85 -3.62
N ARG A 179 4.12 -15.08 -2.84
CA ARG A 179 2.98 -15.90 -3.26
C ARG A 179 2.27 -15.31 -4.47
N PHE A 180 2.16 -14.00 -4.52
CA PHE A 180 1.60 -13.28 -5.67
C PHE A 180 2.44 -13.56 -6.91
N ALA A 181 3.77 -13.45 -6.82
CA ALA A 181 4.68 -13.79 -7.91
C ALA A 181 4.63 -15.28 -8.32
N GLU A 182 4.48 -16.21 -7.37
CA GLU A 182 4.29 -17.64 -7.67
C GLU A 182 3.00 -17.91 -8.44
N THR A 183 1.92 -17.23 -8.10
CA THR A 183 0.63 -17.34 -8.79
C THR A 183 0.76 -16.93 -10.25
N ILE A 184 1.52 -15.87 -10.54
CA ILE A 184 1.78 -15.46 -11.94
C ILE A 184 2.49 -16.59 -12.70
N ARG A 185 3.52 -17.22 -12.09
CA ARG A 185 4.29 -18.30 -12.73
C ARG A 185 3.48 -19.55 -13.01
N HIS A 186 2.47 -19.84 -12.20
CA HIS A 186 1.65 -21.02 -12.40
C HIS A 186 0.63 -20.83 -13.53
N ALA A 187 -0.02 -19.66 -13.59
CA ALA A 187 -1.01 -19.34 -14.62
C ALA A 187 -0.46 -19.37 -16.06
N GLU A 188 0.84 -19.14 -16.24
CA GLU A 188 1.50 -19.27 -17.56
C GLU A 188 1.72 -20.73 -17.97
N LYS A 189 2.03 -21.62 -17.02
CA LYS A 189 2.26 -23.04 -17.32
C LYS A 189 1.00 -23.78 -17.75
N GLU A 190 -0.17 -23.29 -17.36
CA GLU A 190 -1.46 -23.87 -17.75
C GLU A 190 -1.97 -23.38 -19.12
N ASN A 191 -1.34 -22.34 -19.69
CA ASN A 191 -1.66 -21.79 -21.01
C ASN A 191 -0.73 -22.29 -22.14
N HIS A 192 0.14 -23.26 -21.86
CA HIS A 192 0.99 -23.97 -22.81
C HIS A 192 0.59 -25.45 -22.94
#